data_AF-A0A2T2V9G5-F1
#
_entry.id   AF-A0A2T2V9G5-F1
#
_cell.length_a   1.000
_cell.length_b   1.000
_cell.length_c   1.000
_cell.angle_alpha   90.00
_cell.angle_beta   90.00
_cell.angle_gamma   90.00
#
_symmetry.space_group_name_H-M   'P 1'
#
loop_
_entity.id
_entity.type
_entity.pdbx_description
1 polymer ?
#
loop_
_entity_poly.entity_id
_entity_poly.type
_entity_poly.pdbx_seq_one_letter_code
_entity_poly.pdbx_strand_id
1 'polypeptide(L)'
;MDPNLHVKQAVNHLERVLDYAPMVAEDGEAQVHLTTEDWHVVSDALFKMDTPEDALPDAIQDYELVDGRDTIRLVTEDYVIDVDIVAA
;
A
#
# COMPACT_ATOMS: atom_id res chain seq x y z
N MET A 1 -6.02 -18.58 5.40
CA MET A 1 -4.65 -18.30 4.95
C MET A 1 -3.75 -18.33 6.16
N ASP A 2 -2.54 -18.88 6.03
CA ASP A 2 -1.50 -18.68 7.02
C ASP A 2 -1.20 -17.17 7.13
N PRO A 3 -1.30 -16.55 8.32
CA PRO A 3 -1.14 -15.10 8.47
C PRO A 3 0.23 -14.62 7.97
N ASN A 4 1.24 -15.47 8.06
CA ASN A 4 2.59 -15.21 7.54
C ASN A 4 2.64 -15.19 5.99
N LEU A 5 1.80 -15.97 5.30
CA LEU A 5 1.72 -15.93 3.83
C LEU A 5 1.04 -14.65 3.35
N HIS A 6 -0.04 -14.25 4.02
CA HIS A 6 -0.78 -13.03 3.67
C HIS A 6 0.08 -11.78 3.84
N VAL A 7 0.78 -11.66 4.97
CA VAL A 7 1.71 -10.53 5.21
C VAL A 7 2.80 -10.48 4.14
N LYS A 8 3.39 -11.62 3.78
CA LYS A 8 4.40 -11.67 2.69
C LYS A 8 3.85 -11.22 1.34
N GLN A 9 2.61 -11.57 1.02
CA GLN A 9 1.96 -11.11 -0.20
C GLN A 9 1.73 -9.60 -0.15
N ALA A 10 1.22 -9.08 0.97
CA ALA A 10 1.03 -7.65 1.15
C ALA A 10 2.32 -6.86 1.00
N VAL A 11 3.41 -7.31 1.64
CA VAL A 11 4.74 -6.69 1.51
C VAL A 11 5.20 -6.69 0.05
N ASN A 12 5.01 -7.79 -0.68
CA ASN A 12 5.37 -7.81 -2.10
C ASN A 12 4.55 -6.83 -2.95
N HIS A 13 3.26 -6.65 -2.66
CA HIS A 13 2.45 -5.63 -3.34
C HIS A 13 2.90 -4.23 -3.00
N LEU A 14 3.22 -3.95 -1.73
CA LEU A 14 3.74 -2.66 -1.27
C LEU A 14 5.08 -2.32 -1.93
N GLU A 15 6.03 -3.26 -2.00
CA GLU A 15 7.30 -3.07 -2.72
C GLU A 15 7.06 -2.66 -4.18
N ARG A 16 6.12 -3.33 -4.87
CA ARG A 16 5.79 -3.02 -6.27
C ARG A 16 5.10 -1.67 -6.43
N VAL A 17 4.28 -1.25 -5.46
CA VAL A 17 3.69 0.09 -5.42
C VAL A 17 4.80 1.13 -5.27
N LEU A 18 5.75 0.92 -4.35
CA LEU A 18 6.88 1.81 -4.09
C LEU A 18 7.82 1.92 -5.30
N ASP A 19 8.12 0.81 -5.97
CA ASP A 19 8.91 0.81 -7.22
C ASP A 19 8.20 1.56 -8.36
N TYR A 20 6.87 1.50 -8.41
CA TYR A 20 6.08 2.11 -9.47
C TYR A 20 5.78 3.59 -9.24
N ALA A 21 5.59 4.00 -7.98
CA ALA A 21 5.19 5.37 -7.62
C ALA A 21 6.07 6.48 -8.26
N PRO A 22 7.41 6.40 -8.28
CA PRO A 22 8.25 7.42 -8.91
C PRO A 22 8.03 7.57 -10.43
N MET A 23 7.49 6.55 -11.10
CA MET A 23 7.20 6.61 -12.54
C MET A 23 5.91 7.35 -12.87
N VAL A 24 5.01 7.49 -11.90
CA VAL A 24 3.70 8.15 -12.06
C VAL A 24 3.53 9.38 -11.18
N ALA A 25 4.55 9.71 -10.37
CA ALA A 25 4.50 10.84 -9.47
C ALA A 25 4.48 12.18 -10.23
N GLU A 26 3.56 13.06 -9.84
CA GLU A 26 3.50 14.45 -10.27
C GLU A 26 3.46 15.34 -9.02
N ASP A 27 4.32 16.36 -8.94
CA ASP A 27 4.43 17.28 -7.78
C ASP A 27 4.61 16.60 -6.40
N GLY A 28 5.20 15.40 -6.35
CA GLY A 28 5.43 14.65 -5.10
C GLY A 28 4.24 13.77 -4.67
N GLU A 29 3.20 13.70 -5.49
CA GLU A 29 2.03 12.85 -5.28
C GLU A 29 1.98 11.76 -6.37
N ALA A 30 1.72 10.51 -5.98
CA ALA A 30 1.58 9.39 -6.91
C ALA A 30 0.25 8.69 -6.71
N GLN A 31 -0.39 8.28 -7.81
CA GLN A 31 -1.59 7.44 -7.77
C GLN A 31 -1.31 6.08 -8.38
N VAL A 32 -1.46 5.02 -7.59
CA VAL A 32 -1.21 3.63 -7.99
C VAL A 32 -2.49 2.83 -7.85
N HIS A 33 -2.77 1.97 -8.83
CA HIS A 33 -3.97 1.15 -8.83
C HIS A 33 -3.60 -0.32 -8.66
N LEU A 34 -4.26 -0.98 -7.72
CA LEU A 34 -4.18 -2.43 -7.50
C LEU A 34 -5.45 -3.10 -8.00
N THR A 35 -5.39 -4.41 -8.23
CA THR A 35 -6.61 -5.21 -8.35
C THR A 35 -7.35 -5.18 -7.01
N THR A 36 -8.66 -5.43 -7.02
CA THR A 36 -9.46 -5.52 -5.78
C THR A 36 -8.89 -6.55 -4.80
N GLU A 37 -8.43 -7.69 -5.31
CA GLU A 37 -7.85 -8.76 -4.50
C GLU A 37 -6.53 -8.32 -3.85
N ASP A 38 -5.61 -7.75 -4.63
CA ASP A 38 -4.32 -7.27 -4.11
C ASP A 38 -4.49 -6.12 -3.11
N TRP A 39 -5.43 -5.21 -3.39
CA TRP A 39 -5.77 -4.11 -2.50
C TRP A 39 -6.28 -4.61 -1.15
N HIS A 40 -7.18 -5.60 -1.14
CA HIS A 40 -7.64 -6.22 0.09
C HIS A 40 -6.52 -6.91 0.86
N VAL A 41 -5.57 -7.55 0.16
CA VAL A 41 -4.41 -8.15 0.81
C VAL A 41 -3.59 -7.10 1.55
N VAL A 42 -3.30 -5.96 0.92
CA VAL A 42 -2.58 -4.84 1.53
C VAL A 42 -3.38 -4.22 2.68
N SER A 43 -4.67 -3.94 2.48
CA SER A 43 -5.55 -3.36 3.51
C SER A 43 -5.62 -4.24 4.75
N ASP A 44 -5.81 -5.55 4.60
CA ASP A 44 -5.88 -6.46 5.75
C ASP A 44 -4.55 -6.49 6.52
N ALA A 45 -3.41 -6.53 5.81
CA ALA A 45 -2.11 -6.53 6.45
C ALA A 45 -1.85 -5.23 7.23
N LEU A 46 -2.17 -4.06 6.68
CA LEU A 46 -1.91 -2.77 7.31
C LEU A 46 -2.85 -2.47 8.49
N PHE A 47 -4.11 -2.90 8.42
CA PHE A 47 -5.16 -2.41 9.34
C PHE A 47 -5.86 -3.47 10.19
N LYS A 48 -5.72 -4.77 9.89
CA LYS A 48 -6.51 -5.83 10.56
C LYS A 48 -5.69 -6.98 11.14
N MET A 49 -4.42 -7.12 10.74
CA MET A 49 -3.60 -8.30 11.07
C MET A 49 -2.57 -8.08 12.19
N ASP A 50 -2.58 -6.91 12.86
CA ASP A 50 -1.56 -6.52 13.86
C ASP A 50 -0.13 -6.75 13.31
N THR A 51 0.08 -6.42 12.03
CA THR A 51 1.38 -6.60 11.36
C THR A 51 2.41 -5.69 12.03
N PRO A 52 3.55 -6.24 12.50
CA PRO A 52 4.60 -5.41 13.09
C PRO A 52 5.19 -4.47 12.04
N GLU A 53 5.49 -3.24 12.44
CA GLU A 53 6.03 -2.20 11.54
C GLU A 53 7.34 -2.64 10.86
N ASP A 54 8.21 -3.36 11.57
CA ASP A 54 9.45 -3.97 11.06
C ASP A 54 9.23 -5.03 9.95
N ALA A 55 7.99 -5.47 9.70
CA ALA A 55 7.68 -6.36 8.58
C ALA A 55 7.28 -5.60 7.31
N LEU A 56 6.95 -4.32 7.41
CA LEU A 56 6.60 -3.47 6.28
C LEU A 56 7.88 -2.95 5.59
N PRO A 57 7.81 -2.55 4.31
CA PRO A 57 8.95 -1.93 3.64
C PRO A 57 9.44 -0.67 4.36
N ASP A 58 10.75 -0.55 4.59
CA ASP A 58 11.39 0.57 5.30
C ASP A 58 11.10 1.96 4.70
N ALA A 59 10.71 2.01 3.42
CA ALA A 59 10.39 3.26 2.74
C ALA A 59 9.05 3.88 3.18
N ILE A 60 8.17 3.09 3.81
CA ILE A 60 6.89 3.57 4.32
C ILE A 60 7.12 4.17 5.71
N GLN A 61 6.96 5.49 5.81
CA GLN A 61 7.10 6.22 7.07
C GLN A 61 5.78 6.32 7.83
N ASP A 62 4.67 6.38 7.10
CA ASP A 62 3.32 6.44 7.68
C ASP A 62 2.30 5.89 6.67
N TYR A 63 1.13 5.46 7.15
CA TYR A 63 0.05 5.00 6.30
C TYR A 63 -1.32 5.22 6.95
N GLU A 64 -2.31 5.54 6.11
CA GLU A 64 -3.69 5.72 6.55
C GLU A 64 -4.69 5.16 5.54
N LEU A 65 -5.88 4.81 6.02
CA LEU A 65 -7.02 4.54 5.16
C LEU A 65 -7.80 5.85 5.00
N VAL A 66 -7.91 6.34 3.77
CA VAL A 66 -8.60 7.60 3.48
C VAL A 66 -10.12 7.37 3.55
N ASP A 67 -10.81 8.11 4.40
CA ASP A 67 -12.24 7.89 4.64
C ASP A 67 -13.10 8.08 3.37
N GLY A 68 -14.03 7.14 3.14
CA GLY A 68 -15.06 7.23 2.10
C GLY A 68 -14.60 6.90 0.67
N ARG A 69 -13.35 6.47 0.47
CA ARG A 69 -12.81 6.00 -0.82
C ARG A 69 -11.92 4.81 -0.51
N ASP A 70 -12.05 3.69 -1.21
CA ASP A 70 -11.19 2.50 -1.02
C ASP A 70 -9.73 2.81 -1.43
N THR A 71 -9.08 3.69 -0.65
CA THR A 71 -7.81 4.34 -0.94
C THR A 71 -6.93 4.21 0.30
N ILE A 72 -5.76 3.62 0.12
CA ILE A 72 -4.72 3.55 1.15
C ILE A 72 -3.69 4.61 0.81
N ARG A 73 -3.42 5.53 1.72
CA ARG A 73 -2.37 6.53 1.57
C ARG A 73 -1.10 6.02 2.23
N LEU A 74 0.00 6.02 1.49
CA LEU A 74 1.34 5.70 1.97
C LEU A 74 2.19 6.96 1.93
N VAL A 75 2.84 7.29 3.04
CA VAL A 75 3.78 8.40 3.12
C VAL A 75 5.20 7.84 3.09
N THR A 76 6.02 8.39 2.20
CA THR A 76 7.45 8.08 2.07
C THR A 76 8.26 9.36 2.28
N GLU A 77 9.59 9.26 2.23
CA GLU A 77 10.47 10.45 2.33
C GLU A 77 10.20 11.48 1.22
N ASP A 78 9.97 11.01 -0.01
CA ASP A 78 9.88 11.85 -1.20
C ASP A 78 8.46 12.01 -1.75
N TYR A 79 7.57 11.05 -1.48
CA TYR A 79 6.24 10.96 -2.11
C TYR A 79 5.12 10.67 -1.12
N VAL A 80 3.94 11.19 -1.44
CA VAL A 80 2.65 10.70 -0.92
C VAL A 80 2.00 9.84 -2.00
N ILE A 81 1.68 8.60 -1.69
CA ILE A 81 1.19 7.61 -2.65
C ILE A 81 -0.22 7.20 -2.26
N ASP A 82 -1.20 7.52 -3.11
CA ASP A 82 -2.57 7.05 -2.97
C ASP A 82 -2.74 5.74 -3.77
N VAL A 83 -3.11 4.68 -3.06
CA VAL A 83 -3.29 3.32 -3.60
C VAL A 83 -4.77 2.99 -3.66
N ASP A 84 -5.30 2.97 -4.87
CA ASP A 84 -6.71 2.76 -5.19
C ASP A 84 -6.97 1.37 -5.80
N ILE A 85 -8.24 0.98 -5.86
CA ILE A 85 -8.69 -0.16 -6.65
C ILE A 85 -8.84 0.27 -8.11
N VAL A 86 -8.38 -0.56 -9.05
CA VAL A 86 -8.62 -0.33 -10.49
C VAL A 86 -10.13 -0.20 -10.76
N ALA A 87 -10.53 0.91 -11.40
CA ALA A 87 -11.90 1.09 -11.84
C ALA A 87 -12.23 0.06 -12.93
N ALA A 88 -13.28 -0.74 -12.72
CA ALA A 88 -13.76 -1.75 -13.66
C ALA A 88 -14.40 -1.13 -14.92
#